data_AF-A0A1G5B7M5-F1
#
_entry.id   AF-A0A1G5B7M5-F1
#
_cell.length_a   1.000
_cell.length_b   1.000
_cell.length_c   1.000
_cell.angle_alpha   90.00
_cell.angle_beta   90.00
_cell.angle_gamma   90.00
#
_symmetry.space_group_name_H-M   'P 1'
#
loop_
_entity.id
_entity.type
_entity.pdbx_description
1 polymer ?
#
loop_
_entity_poly.entity_id
_entity_poly.type
_entity_poly.pdbx_seq_one_letter_code
_entity_poly.pdbx_strand_id
1 'polypeptide(L)'
;MGWEYGIRTKEQEHGRLTEILTRLAASLTHNRMYSVEQHMDGFVLLRDDASWPKALEVWLEEANNLDEVAEGEKYIYCLFHIWGEEGRTWKEQMEGVTNQYPEVFEWFEL
;
A
#
# COMPACT_ATOMS: atom_id res chain seq x y z
N MET A 1 -6.97 -15.55 2.90
CA MET A 1 -6.98 -14.67 1.71
C MET A 1 -7.22 -13.27 2.25
N GLY A 2 -6.56 -12.26 1.72
CA GLY A 2 -6.62 -10.87 2.19
C GLY A 2 -7.43 -10.00 1.24
N TRP A 3 -7.29 -8.67 1.34
CA TRP A 3 -7.62 -7.77 0.24
C TRP A 3 -6.36 -7.33 -0.46
N GLU A 4 -6.37 -7.39 -1.79
CA GLU A 4 -5.25 -7.04 -2.64
C GLU A 4 -5.65 -5.85 -3.50
N TYR A 5 -4.80 -4.82 -3.47
CA TYR A 5 -5.00 -3.62 -4.24
C TYR A 5 -3.69 -3.17 -4.85
N GLY A 6 -3.78 -2.51 -6.00
CA GLY A 6 -2.69 -1.76 -6.56
C GLY A 6 -2.97 -0.27 -6.57
N ILE A 7 -1.90 0.52 -6.50
CA ILE A 7 -1.93 1.96 -6.74
C ILE A 7 -1.02 2.23 -7.94
N ARG A 8 -1.61 2.60 -9.07
CA ARG A 8 -0.88 3.00 -10.27
C ARG A 8 -0.76 4.52 -10.35
N THR A 9 0.23 4.97 -11.09
CA THR A 9 0.38 6.38 -11.47
C THR A 9 0.82 6.46 -12.92
N LYS A 10 0.88 7.66 -13.49
CA LYS A 10 1.36 7.84 -14.87
C LYS A 10 2.88 7.82 -14.89
N GLU A 11 3.49 7.40 -16.00
CA GLU A 11 4.95 7.30 -16.15
C GLU A 11 5.72 8.57 -15.71
N GLN A 12 5.21 9.76 -16.05
CA GLN A 12 5.84 11.03 -15.67
C GLN A 12 5.81 11.32 -14.15
N GLU A 13 4.96 10.62 -13.39
CA GLU A 13 4.79 10.75 -11.95
C GLU A 13 5.48 9.61 -11.17
N HIS A 14 6.16 8.66 -11.85
CA HIS A 14 6.89 7.57 -11.18
C HIS A 14 7.92 8.04 -10.15
N GLY A 15 8.50 9.23 -10.33
CA GLY A 15 9.38 9.85 -9.35
C GLY A 15 8.73 10.11 -7.98
N ARG A 16 7.39 10.11 -7.90
CA ARG A 16 6.62 10.29 -6.67
C ARG A 16 6.29 8.99 -5.95
N LEU A 17 6.53 7.82 -6.55
CA LEU A 17 6.18 6.53 -5.95
C LEU A 17 6.87 6.29 -4.60
N THR A 18 8.15 6.65 -4.48
CA THR A 18 8.87 6.55 -3.20
C THR A 18 8.36 7.57 -2.17
N GLU A 19 8.03 8.80 -2.60
CA GLU A 19 7.47 9.82 -1.71
C GLU A 19 6.10 9.36 -1.17
N ILE A 20 5.23 8.87 -2.05
CA ILE A 20 3.88 8.46 -1.64
C ILE A 20 3.95 7.22 -0.73
N LEU A 21 4.83 6.25 -0.98
CA LEU A 21 5.05 5.12 -0.07
C LEU A 21 5.38 5.56 1.35
N THR A 22 6.27 6.55 1.48
CA THR A 22 6.65 7.11 2.78
C THR A 22 5.45 7.75 3.48
N ARG A 23 4.62 8.49 2.73
CA ARG A 23 3.40 9.13 3.25
C ARG A 23 2.31 8.13 3.63
N LEU A 24 2.15 7.06 2.84
CA LEU A 24 1.22 5.98 3.14
C LEU A 24 1.58 5.35 4.48
N ALA A 25 2.84 4.95 4.68
CA ALA A 25 3.32 4.41 5.95
C ALA A 25 3.05 5.36 7.13
N ALA A 26 3.33 6.66 6.96
CA ALA A 26 3.16 7.68 7.99
C ALA A 26 1.68 7.99 8.31
N SER A 27 0.75 7.68 7.42
CA SER A 27 -0.68 7.94 7.60
C SER A 27 -1.40 6.91 8.46
N LEU A 28 -0.81 5.73 8.64
CA LEU A 28 -1.44 4.61 9.33
C LEU A 28 -1.53 4.88 10.82
N THR A 29 -2.76 5.06 11.32
CA THR A 29 -2.98 5.05 12.76
C THR A 29 -3.16 3.61 13.23
N HIS A 30 -2.33 3.19 14.18
CA HIS A 30 -2.41 1.86 14.76
C HIS A 30 -2.21 1.93 16.28
N ASN A 31 -2.72 0.91 16.98
CA ASN A 31 -2.53 0.80 18.42
C ASN A 31 -1.12 0.23 18.75
N ARG A 32 -0.81 0.08 20.04
CA ARG A 32 0.51 -0.38 20.51
C ARG A 32 0.84 -1.85 20.21
N MET A 33 -0.11 -2.63 19.72
CA MET A 33 0.09 -4.02 19.29
C MET A 33 0.65 -4.09 17.87
N TYR A 34 0.72 -2.96 17.18
CA TYR A 34 1.25 -2.87 15.83
C TYR A 34 2.49 -2.00 15.76
N SER A 35 3.38 -2.35 14.84
CA SER A 35 4.59 -1.61 14.52
C SER A 35 4.80 -1.54 13.02
N VAL A 36 5.25 -0.37 12.52
CA VAL A 36 5.60 -0.20 11.10
C VAL A 36 7.08 -0.50 10.92
N GLU A 37 7.39 -1.49 10.08
CA GLU A 37 8.73 -1.76 9.57
C GLU A 37 8.87 -1.14 8.18
N GLN A 38 9.81 -0.19 8.02
CA GLN A 38 10.07 0.45 6.73
C GLN A 38 11.22 -0.22 5.99
N HIS A 39 11.05 -0.36 4.68
CA HIS A 39 12.03 -0.87 3.74
C HIS A 39 12.29 0.18 2.65
N MET A 40 13.33 -0.05 1.85
CA MET A 40 13.67 0.85 0.73
C MET A 40 12.54 0.96 -0.30
N ASP A 41 11.89 -0.17 -0.59
CA ASP A 41 10.88 -0.30 -1.64
C ASP A 41 9.49 -0.59 -1.06
N GLY A 42 9.24 -0.30 0.22
CA GLY A 42 7.95 -0.63 0.84
C GLY A 42 7.92 -0.54 2.34
N PHE A 43 6.86 -1.04 2.95
CA PHE A 43 6.72 -1.15 4.39
C PHE A 43 5.77 -2.29 4.77
N VAL A 44 5.90 -2.75 6.00
CA VAL A 44 5.03 -3.77 6.58
C VAL A 44 4.49 -3.25 7.91
N LEU A 45 3.18 -3.41 8.12
CA LEU A 45 2.59 -3.25 9.44
C LEU A 45 2.55 -4.62 10.12
N LEU A 46 3.35 -4.78 11.17
CA LEU A 46 3.47 -5.99 11.96
C LEU A 46 2.54 -5.93 13.17
N ARG A 47 2.04 -7.10 13.60
CA ARG A 47 1.27 -7.33 14.82
C ARG A 47 2.11 -8.20 15.76
N ASP A 48 2.43 -7.66 16.92
CA ASP A 48 3.45 -8.21 17.83
C ASP A 48 3.05 -9.56 18.48
N ASP A 49 1.75 -9.91 18.47
CA ASP A 49 1.19 -11.05 19.20
C ASP A 49 0.60 -12.16 18.30
N ALA A 50 0.91 -12.15 17.01
CA ALA A 50 0.31 -13.07 16.04
C ALA A 50 1.30 -14.11 15.51
N SER A 51 0.81 -15.36 15.35
CA SER A 51 1.51 -16.40 14.58
C SER A 51 1.70 -16.01 13.10
N TRP A 52 0.89 -15.06 12.62
CA TRP A 52 1.01 -14.39 11.34
C TRP A 52 1.19 -12.89 11.60
N PRO A 53 2.43 -12.40 11.72
CA PRO A 53 2.68 -11.06 12.23
C PRO A 53 2.32 -9.98 11.22
N LYS A 54 2.30 -10.26 9.91
CA LYS A 54 2.04 -9.23 8.91
C LYS A 54 0.54 -8.93 8.83
N ALA A 55 0.16 -7.70 9.16
CA ALA A 55 -1.22 -7.23 9.06
C ALA A 55 -1.48 -6.49 7.73
N LEU A 56 -0.48 -5.78 7.23
CA LEU A 56 -0.48 -5.08 5.94
C LEU A 56 0.93 -5.14 5.36
N GLU A 57 1.03 -5.43 4.07
CA GLU A 57 2.26 -5.32 3.29
C GLU A 57 2.04 -4.35 2.15
N VAL A 58 2.98 -3.42 1.95
CA VAL A 58 2.93 -2.46 0.85
C VAL A 58 4.30 -2.40 0.18
N TRP A 59 4.34 -2.67 -1.12
CA TRP A 59 5.58 -2.81 -1.88
C TRP A 59 5.53 -2.04 -3.19
N LEU A 60 6.66 -1.47 -3.60
CA LEU A 60 6.87 -1.02 -4.96
C LEU A 60 7.19 -2.24 -5.82
N GLU A 61 6.34 -2.52 -6.79
CA GLU A 61 6.50 -3.64 -7.69
C GLU A 61 6.56 -3.18 -9.15
N GLU A 62 7.06 -4.08 -9.99
CA GLU A 62 7.03 -3.96 -11.44
C GLU A 62 6.00 -4.96 -11.96
N ALA A 63 5.04 -4.47 -12.75
CA ALA A 63 3.96 -5.30 -13.26
C ALA A 63 4.51 -6.39 -14.20
N ASN A 64 4.12 -7.62 -13.92
CA ASN A 64 4.42 -8.79 -14.72
C ASN A 64 3.13 -9.60 -14.89
N ASN A 65 2.57 -9.57 -16.10
CA ASN A 65 1.32 -10.24 -16.43
C ASN A 65 0.12 -9.75 -15.59
N LEU A 66 -0.03 -8.42 -15.48
CA LEU A 66 -1.13 -7.75 -14.80
C LEU A 66 -1.96 -6.94 -15.79
N ASP A 67 -3.29 -7.11 -15.81
CA ASP A 67 -4.15 -6.47 -16.82
C ASP A 67 -4.33 -4.96 -16.56
N GLU A 68 -4.22 -4.54 -15.30
CA GLU A 68 -4.46 -3.19 -14.82
C GLU A 68 -3.26 -2.25 -14.99
N VAL A 69 -2.05 -2.78 -15.23
CA VAL A 69 -0.81 -2.00 -15.30
C VAL A 69 0.01 -2.49 -16.48
N ALA A 70 0.62 -1.57 -17.25
CA ALA A 70 1.39 -1.99 -18.41
C ALA A 70 2.57 -2.88 -18.00
N GLU A 71 2.92 -3.86 -18.83
CA GLU A 71 4.07 -4.74 -18.56
C GLU A 71 5.35 -3.92 -18.34
N GLY A 72 6.04 -4.17 -17.22
CA GLY A 72 7.24 -3.43 -16.82
C GLY A 72 6.98 -2.06 -16.16
N GLU A 73 5.73 -1.66 -15.99
CA GLU A 73 5.38 -0.40 -15.30
C GLU A 73 5.36 -0.60 -13.78
N LYS A 74 5.79 0.44 -13.05
CA LYS A 74 5.89 0.39 -11.60
C LYS A 74 4.57 0.77 -10.95
N TYR A 75 4.17 0.01 -9.95
CA TYR A 75 2.97 0.26 -9.16
C TYR A 75 3.23 -0.05 -7.69
N ILE A 76 2.36 0.42 -6.81
CA ILE A 76 2.41 0.05 -5.40
C ILE A 76 1.42 -1.08 -5.18
N TYR A 77 1.93 -2.25 -4.81
CA TYR A 77 1.14 -3.40 -4.36
C TYR A 77 0.78 -3.23 -2.88
N CYS A 78 -0.48 -3.48 -2.51
CA CYS A 78 -0.99 -3.41 -1.15
C CYS A 78 -1.73 -4.72 -0.81
N LEU A 79 -1.25 -5.44 0.21
CA LEU A 79 -1.83 -6.69 0.70
C LEU A 79 -2.26 -6.56 2.15
N PHE A 80 -3.57 -6.58 2.37
CA PHE A 80 -4.20 -6.53 3.70
C PHE A 80 -4.46 -7.95 4.18
N HIS A 81 -3.70 -8.42 5.17
CA HIS A 81 -3.86 -9.74 5.78
C HIS A 81 -4.98 -9.79 6.81
N ILE A 82 -5.39 -8.64 7.32
CA ILE A 82 -6.50 -8.53 8.27
C ILE A 82 -7.77 -8.08 7.58
N TRP A 83 -8.90 -8.57 8.11
CA TRP A 83 -10.24 -8.23 7.66
C TRP A 83 -10.93 -7.34 8.69
N GLY A 84 -11.99 -6.67 8.25
CA GLY A 84 -12.87 -5.92 9.15
C GLY A 84 -12.51 -4.44 9.24
N GLU A 85 -12.90 -3.82 10.35
CA GLU A 85 -12.86 -2.36 10.52
C GLU A 85 -11.44 -1.80 10.45
N GLU A 86 -10.46 -2.45 11.11
CA GLU A 86 -9.07 -2.00 11.12
C GLU A 86 -8.46 -1.94 9.71
N GLY A 87 -8.59 -3.03 8.93
CA GLY A 87 -8.10 -3.07 7.56
C GLY A 87 -8.78 -2.03 6.66
N ARG A 88 -10.10 -1.83 6.85
CA ARG A 88 -10.85 -0.80 6.13
C ARG A 88 -10.39 0.61 6.48
N THR A 89 -10.17 0.89 7.77
CA THR A 89 -9.66 2.19 8.22
C THR A 89 -8.29 2.48 7.61
N TRP A 90 -7.38 1.51 7.56
CA TRP A 90 -6.08 1.70 6.94
C TRP A 90 -6.18 1.97 5.43
N LYS A 91 -7.06 1.26 4.72
CA LYS A 91 -7.33 1.54 3.32
C LYS A 91 -7.85 2.97 3.13
N GLU A 92 -8.84 3.40 3.92
CA GLU A 92 -9.40 4.75 3.86
C GLU A 92 -8.36 5.84 4.18
N GLN A 93 -7.43 5.57 5.10
CA GLN A 93 -6.30 6.46 5.41
C GLN A 93 -5.33 6.59 4.24
N MET A 94 -4.97 5.47 3.63
CA MET A 94 -4.10 5.42 2.46
C MET A 94 -4.75 6.12 1.25
N GLU A 95 -6.05 5.91 1.03
CA GLU A 95 -6.84 6.65 0.03
C GLU A 95 -6.85 8.15 0.31
N GLY A 96 -6.98 8.53 1.59
CA GLY A 96 -6.89 9.92 2.03
C GLY A 96 -5.56 10.58 1.66
N VAL A 97 -4.45 9.83 1.69
CA VAL A 97 -3.14 10.31 1.22
C VAL A 97 -3.10 10.46 -0.29
N THR A 98 -3.52 9.44 -1.05
CA THR A 98 -3.51 9.51 -2.52
C THR A 98 -4.44 10.59 -3.06
N ASN A 99 -5.57 10.84 -2.39
CA ASN A 99 -6.54 11.88 -2.76
C ASN A 99 -6.00 13.31 -2.60
N GLN A 100 -4.89 13.52 -1.88
CA GLN A 100 -4.18 14.80 -1.86
C GLN A 100 -3.47 15.11 -3.19
N TYR A 101 -3.36 14.12 -4.07
CA TYR A 101 -2.77 14.21 -5.40
C TYR A 101 -3.83 13.84 -6.45
N PRO A 102 -4.80 14.71 -6.70
CA PRO A 102 -5.90 14.42 -7.62
C PRO A 102 -5.34 14.05 -9.00
N GLU A 103 -5.90 13.00 -9.60
CA GLU A 103 -5.56 12.50 -10.95
C GLU A 103 -4.12 11.95 -11.12
N VAL A 104 -3.36 11.83 -10.02
CA VAL A 104 -2.00 11.27 -10.02
C VAL A 104 -2.01 9.78 -9.69
N PHE A 105 -2.73 9.40 -8.64
CA PHE A 105 -2.78 8.02 -8.15
C PHE A 105 -4.17 7.45 -8.35
N GLU A 106 -4.22 6.21 -8.84
CA GLU A 106 -5.46 5.47 -9.05
C GLU A 106 -5.35 4.10 -8.37
N TRP A 107 -6.38 3.77 -7.61
CA TRP A 107 -6.52 2.48 -6.94
C TRP A 107 -7.22 1.48 -7.86
N PHE A 108 -6.78 0.23 -7.82
CA PHE A 108 -7.43 -0.89 -8.51
C PHE A 108 -7.37 -2.15 -7.64
N GLU A 109 -8.28 -3.09 -7.88
CA GLU A 109 -8.35 -4.39 -7.20
C GLU A 109 -7.49 -5.42 -7.94
N LEU A 110 -6.92 -6.37 -7.20
CA LEU A 110 -6.07 -7.47 -7.67
C LEU A 110 -6.69 -8.84 -7.34
#